data_AF-A0A0B7ITL9-F1
#
_entry.id   AF-A0A0B7ITL9-F1
#
_cell.length_a   1.000
_cell.length_b   1.000
_cell.length_c   1.000
_cell.angle_alpha   90.00
_cell.angle_beta   90.00
_cell.angle_gamma   90.00
#
_symmetry.space_group_name_H-M   'P 1'
#
loop_
_entity.id
_entity.type
_entity.pdbx_description
1 polymer ?
#
loop_
_entity_poly.entity_id
_entity_poly.type
_entity_poly.pdbx_seq_one_letter_code
_entity_poly.pdbx_strand_id
1 'polypeptide(L)'
;MSDSVRCYATYFMALNTDFSLEKKLGLLQPLVADKHFGVREVVWMALRPELSQNLAFSIDFLSVWAENKDENIRRFSSEALRPRGVWCSHIETLKNSPELALPILEKLKSDSAKYVQDSVGNWLNDASKSRPDFVQELCKRWEKESPTKSTGYIIKKALRTILK
;
A
#
# COMPACT_ATOMS: atom_id res chain seq x y z
N MET A 1 10.00 22.51 -10.98
CA MET A 1 8.56 22.67 -10.66
C MET A 1 8.40 22.62 -9.15
N SER A 2 7.60 23.51 -8.55
CA SER A 2 7.39 23.54 -7.08
C SER A 2 6.64 22.28 -6.59
N ASP A 3 6.90 21.85 -5.35
CA ASP A 3 6.24 20.70 -4.73
C ASP A 3 4.73 20.91 -4.62
N SER A 4 4.29 22.12 -4.26
CA SER A 4 2.87 22.47 -4.18
C SER A 4 2.16 22.31 -5.51
N VAL A 5 2.81 22.70 -6.63
CA VAL A 5 2.24 22.54 -7.97
C VAL A 5 2.04 21.07 -8.31
N ARG A 6 2.99 20.20 -7.94
CA ARG A 6 2.87 18.74 -8.16
C ARG A 6 1.76 18.13 -7.31
N CYS A 7 1.59 18.59 -6.07
CA CYS A 7 0.47 18.19 -5.22
C CYS A 7 -0.89 18.61 -5.82
N TYR A 8 -1.03 19.85 -6.32
CA TYR A 8 -2.27 20.28 -6.96
C TYR A 8 -2.56 19.51 -8.25
N ALA A 9 -1.55 19.31 -9.10
CA ALA A 9 -1.68 18.53 -10.33
C ALA A 9 -2.21 17.10 -10.06
N THR A 10 -1.78 16.51 -8.95
CA THR A 10 -2.25 15.19 -8.51
C THR A 10 -3.75 15.18 -8.21
N TYR A 11 -4.26 16.17 -7.46
CA TYR A 11 -5.69 16.26 -7.18
C TYR A 11 -6.51 16.54 -8.45
N PHE A 12 -6.04 17.41 -9.33
CA PHE A 12 -6.72 17.66 -10.61
C PHE A 12 -6.83 16.38 -11.45
N MET A 13 -5.77 15.57 -11.50
CA MET A 13 -5.78 14.30 -12.22
C MET A 13 -6.69 13.26 -11.57
N ALA A 14 -6.67 13.16 -10.23
CA ALA A 14 -7.51 12.21 -9.50
C ALA A 14 -9.01 12.52 -9.64
N LEU A 15 -9.36 13.81 -9.66
CA LEU A 15 -10.74 14.28 -9.83
C LEU A 15 -11.22 14.28 -11.29
N ASN A 16 -10.32 14.07 -12.25
CA ASN A 16 -10.68 14.06 -13.66
C ASN A 16 -11.49 12.79 -13.99
N THR A 17 -12.73 12.93 -14.49
CA THR A 17 -13.61 11.81 -14.82
C THR A 17 -13.44 11.28 -16.24
N ASP A 18 -12.72 12.00 -17.09
CA ASP A 18 -12.51 11.62 -18.50
C ASP A 18 -11.44 10.53 -18.66
N PHE A 19 -10.59 10.34 -17.65
CA PHE A 19 -9.57 9.32 -17.64
C PHE A 19 -9.93 8.11 -16.78
N SER A 20 -9.65 6.92 -17.31
CA SER A 20 -9.71 5.69 -16.54
C SER A 20 -8.69 5.69 -15.42
N LEU A 21 -8.95 4.90 -14.37
CA LEU A 21 -8.02 4.69 -13.27
C LEU A 21 -6.64 4.21 -13.75
N GLU A 22 -6.59 3.30 -14.74
CA GLU A 22 -5.35 2.85 -15.36
C GLU A 22 -4.57 4.02 -15.97
N LYS A 23 -5.25 4.88 -16.72
CA LYS A 23 -4.63 6.04 -17.37
C LYS A 23 -4.10 7.03 -16.32
N LYS A 24 -4.86 7.28 -15.26
CA LYS A 24 -4.44 8.13 -14.13
C LYS A 24 -3.19 7.57 -13.45
N LEU A 25 -3.18 6.27 -13.13
CA LEU A 25 -2.04 5.60 -12.51
C LEU A 25 -0.79 5.69 -13.39
N GLY A 26 -0.93 5.48 -14.71
CA GLY A 26 0.17 5.65 -15.66
C GLY A 26 0.70 7.08 -15.72
N LEU A 27 -0.18 8.08 -15.78
CA LEU A 27 0.20 9.50 -15.83
C LEU A 27 0.82 9.99 -14.51
N LEU A 28 0.36 9.47 -13.36
CA LEU A 28 0.83 9.85 -12.04
C LEU A 28 2.02 9.03 -11.54
N GLN A 29 2.43 7.98 -12.26
CA GLN A 29 3.57 7.13 -11.88
C GLN A 29 4.86 7.94 -11.56
N PRO A 30 5.22 9.01 -12.32
CA PRO A 30 6.37 9.85 -11.95
C PRO A 30 6.22 10.56 -10.60
N LEU A 31 4.98 10.91 -10.21
CA LEU A 31 4.68 11.55 -8.93
C LEU A 31 4.62 10.53 -7.77
N VAL A 32 4.25 9.29 -8.07
CA VAL A 32 4.42 8.17 -7.13
C VAL A 32 5.89 7.96 -6.80
N ALA A 33 6.77 8.08 -7.79
CA ALA A 33 8.22 7.99 -7.67
C ALA A 33 8.91 9.32 -7.28
N ASP A 34 8.15 10.34 -6.89
CA ASP A 34 8.71 11.67 -6.64
C ASP A 34 9.72 11.66 -5.48
N LYS A 35 10.76 12.50 -5.56
CA LYS A 35 11.75 12.62 -4.47
C LYS A 35 11.16 13.24 -3.21
N HIS A 36 10.17 14.11 -3.34
CA HIS A 36 9.54 14.80 -2.22
C HIS A 36 8.44 13.93 -1.58
N PHE A 37 8.61 13.58 -0.30
CA PHE A 37 7.69 12.68 0.39
C PHE A 37 6.24 13.19 0.40
N GLY A 38 6.03 14.49 0.59
CA GLY A 38 4.69 15.08 0.61
C GLY A 38 3.94 14.93 -0.71
N VAL A 39 4.65 14.92 -1.84
CA VAL A 39 4.03 14.67 -3.16
C VAL A 39 3.55 13.22 -3.22
N ARG A 40 4.42 12.27 -2.82
CA ARG A 40 4.07 10.84 -2.79
C ARG A 40 2.87 10.54 -1.90
N GLU A 41 2.78 11.19 -0.73
CA GLU A 41 1.63 11.03 0.17
C GLU A 41 0.34 11.54 -0.48
N VAL A 42 0.38 12.70 -1.14
CA VAL A 42 -0.79 13.26 -1.83
C VAL A 42 -1.28 12.33 -2.95
N VAL A 43 -0.38 11.66 -3.67
CA VAL A 43 -0.78 10.77 -4.77
C VAL A 43 -1.63 9.59 -4.31
N TRP A 44 -1.21 8.86 -3.27
CA TRP A 44 -2.03 7.75 -2.81
C TRP A 44 -3.31 8.24 -2.15
N MET A 45 -3.28 9.37 -1.42
CA MET A 45 -4.49 9.93 -0.80
C MET A 45 -5.53 10.33 -1.84
N ALA A 46 -5.09 11.00 -2.91
CA ALA A 46 -5.97 11.48 -3.97
C ALA A 46 -6.58 10.33 -4.79
N LEU A 47 -5.82 9.27 -5.08
CA LEU A 47 -6.28 8.13 -5.86
C LEU A 47 -7.06 7.09 -5.04
N ARG A 48 -6.88 7.07 -3.72
CA ARG A 48 -7.47 6.04 -2.84
C ARG A 48 -8.99 5.87 -2.99
N PRO A 49 -9.82 6.92 -3.11
CA PRO A 49 -11.27 6.74 -3.28
C PRO A 49 -11.61 5.88 -4.49
N GLU A 50 -11.01 6.16 -5.65
CA GLU A 50 -11.24 5.42 -6.89
C GLU A 50 -10.60 4.03 -6.86
N LEU A 51 -9.41 3.90 -6.25
CA LEU A 51 -8.77 2.61 -6.02
C LEU A 51 -9.65 1.68 -5.15
N SER A 52 -10.27 2.23 -4.11
CA SER A 52 -11.15 1.48 -3.20
C SER A 52 -12.46 1.08 -3.87
N GLN A 53 -12.99 1.90 -4.78
CA GLN A 53 -14.19 1.57 -5.55
C GLN A 53 -13.92 0.47 -6.59
N ASN A 54 -12.72 0.46 -7.17
CA ASN A 54 -12.30 -0.49 -8.20
C ASN A 54 -11.33 -1.54 -7.64
N LEU A 55 -11.62 -2.11 -6.47
CA LEU A 55 -10.64 -2.84 -5.67
C LEU A 55 -9.98 -4.03 -6.39
N ALA A 56 -10.76 -4.83 -7.15
CA ALA A 56 -10.22 -5.98 -7.88
C ALA A 56 -9.15 -5.53 -8.92
N PHE A 57 -9.51 -4.57 -9.77
CA PHE A 57 -8.57 -3.95 -10.72
C PHE A 57 -7.35 -3.36 -10.00
N SER A 58 -7.58 -2.63 -8.90
CA SER A 58 -6.51 -1.99 -8.13
C SER A 58 -5.52 -3.01 -7.58
N ILE A 59 -5.99 -4.15 -7.07
CA ILE A 59 -5.11 -5.20 -6.55
C ILE A 59 -4.27 -5.81 -7.68
N ASP A 60 -4.89 -6.12 -8.81
CA ASP A 60 -4.19 -6.72 -9.96
C ASP A 60 -3.11 -5.77 -10.50
N PHE A 61 -3.48 -4.50 -10.71
CA PHE A 61 -2.56 -3.49 -11.20
C PHE A 61 -1.42 -3.22 -10.22
N LEU A 62 -1.74 -3.05 -8.92
CA LEU A 62 -0.72 -2.77 -7.91
C LEU A 62 0.13 -4.00 -7.55
N SER A 63 -0.35 -5.22 -7.84
CA SER A 63 0.49 -6.41 -7.75
C SER A 63 1.65 -6.34 -8.76
N VAL A 64 1.45 -5.78 -9.96
CA VAL A 64 2.54 -5.55 -10.92
C VAL A 64 3.50 -4.46 -10.39
N TRP A 65 2.98 -3.40 -9.79
CA TRP A 65 3.80 -2.32 -9.22
C TRP A 65 4.61 -2.76 -7.99
N ALA A 66 4.14 -3.77 -7.26
CA ALA A 66 4.88 -4.37 -6.15
C ALA A 66 6.23 -5.02 -6.59
N GLU A 67 6.42 -5.29 -7.88
CA GLU A 67 7.68 -5.79 -8.46
C GLU A 67 8.55 -4.69 -9.08
N ASN A 68 8.14 -3.43 -8.99
CA ASN A 68 8.86 -2.32 -9.62
C ASN A 68 10.26 -2.13 -9.00
N LYS A 69 11.22 -1.70 -9.82
CA LYS A 69 12.59 -1.38 -9.37
C LYS A 69 12.61 -0.21 -8.37
N ASP A 70 11.70 0.75 -8.52
CA ASP A 70 11.58 1.90 -7.62
C ASP A 70 10.83 1.54 -6.33
N GLU A 71 11.48 1.77 -5.19
CA GLU A 71 10.91 1.47 -3.86
C GLU A 71 9.68 2.32 -3.53
N ASN A 72 9.54 3.52 -4.10
CA ASN A 72 8.38 4.37 -3.86
C ASN A 72 7.13 3.81 -4.55
N ILE A 73 7.31 3.25 -5.76
CA ILE A 73 6.23 2.57 -6.50
C ILE A 73 5.82 1.28 -5.76
N ARG A 74 6.78 0.51 -5.27
CA ARG A 74 6.48 -0.67 -4.42
C ARG A 74 5.73 -0.28 -3.15
N ARG A 75 6.20 0.77 -2.45
CA ARG A 75 5.54 1.27 -1.23
C ARG A 75 4.12 1.74 -1.52
N PHE A 76 3.88 2.44 -2.64
CA PHE A 76 2.55 2.89 -3.02
C PHE A 76 1.55 1.73 -3.11
N SER A 77 1.99 0.59 -3.63
CA SER A 77 1.17 -0.62 -3.81
C SER A 77 0.59 -1.13 -2.49
N SER A 78 1.35 -1.09 -1.40
CA SER A 78 0.83 -1.41 -0.06
C SER A 78 0.12 -0.22 0.60
N GLU A 79 0.65 0.99 0.50
CA GLU A 79 0.12 2.13 1.26
C GLU A 79 -1.30 2.52 0.80
N ALA A 80 -1.50 2.61 -0.52
CA ALA A 80 -2.75 3.11 -1.09
C ALA A 80 -3.95 2.24 -0.68
N LEU A 81 -3.71 0.95 -0.41
CA LEU A 81 -4.71 -0.05 -0.05
C LEU A 81 -4.71 -0.44 1.44
N ARG A 82 -4.13 0.36 2.34
CA ARG A 82 -4.22 0.08 3.79
C ARG A 82 -5.67 -0.08 4.24
N PRO A 83 -6.06 -1.12 5.03
CA PRO A 83 -7.46 -1.33 5.39
C PRO A 83 -8.01 -0.23 6.30
N ARG A 84 -7.16 0.30 7.19
CA ARG A 84 -7.49 1.39 8.11
C ARG A 84 -6.44 2.49 8.03
N GLY A 85 -6.70 3.54 7.27
CA GLY A 85 -5.86 4.72 7.31
C GLY A 85 -6.27 5.66 8.44
N VAL A 86 -5.28 6.35 9.01
CA VAL A 86 -5.53 7.41 10.02
C VAL A 86 -6.05 8.69 9.35
N TRP A 87 -5.70 8.90 8.08
CA TRP A 87 -5.97 10.12 7.31
C TRP A 87 -6.96 9.91 6.17
N CYS A 88 -7.56 8.72 6.06
CA CYS A 88 -8.42 8.37 4.93
C CYS A 88 -9.49 7.37 5.35
N SER A 89 -10.54 7.28 4.53
CA SER A 89 -11.63 6.33 4.73
C SER A 89 -11.11 4.89 4.79
N HIS A 90 -11.74 4.09 5.64
CA HIS A 90 -11.48 2.66 5.70
C HIS A 90 -11.91 1.96 4.42
N ILE A 91 -11.15 0.93 4.02
CA ILE A 91 -11.56 0.04 2.93
C ILE A 91 -12.22 -1.17 3.61
N GLU A 92 -13.54 -1.12 3.76
CA GLU A 92 -14.31 -2.13 4.50
C GLU A 92 -14.10 -3.55 3.95
N THR A 93 -14.01 -3.70 2.63
CA THR A 93 -13.73 -5.00 1.99
C THR A 93 -12.38 -5.59 2.46
N LEU A 94 -11.33 -4.78 2.56
CA LEU A 94 -10.01 -5.26 3.04
C LEU A 94 -9.94 -5.40 4.56
N LYS A 95 -10.85 -4.77 5.31
CA LYS A 95 -10.98 -5.04 6.75
C LYS A 95 -11.56 -6.42 7.01
N ASN A 96 -12.52 -6.84 6.19
CA ASN A 96 -13.24 -8.10 6.33
C ASN A 96 -12.52 -9.27 5.64
N SER A 97 -11.98 -9.02 4.44
CA SER A 97 -11.27 -9.99 3.59
C SER A 97 -9.87 -9.48 3.22
N PRO A 98 -8.95 -9.39 4.20
CA PRO A 98 -7.57 -8.93 3.96
C PRO A 98 -6.78 -9.87 3.03
N GLU A 99 -7.19 -11.12 2.89
CA GLU A 99 -6.60 -12.10 1.97
C GLU A 99 -6.60 -11.63 0.51
N LEU A 100 -7.51 -10.72 0.12
CA LEU A 100 -7.54 -10.14 -1.22
C LEU A 100 -6.24 -9.38 -1.56
N ALA A 101 -5.53 -8.84 -0.56
CA ALA A 101 -4.28 -8.11 -0.78
C ALA A 101 -3.03 -9.01 -0.84
N LEU A 102 -3.15 -10.33 -0.67
CA LEU A 102 -2.02 -11.26 -0.73
C LEU A 102 -1.19 -11.15 -2.03
N PRO A 103 -1.77 -10.92 -3.23
CA PRO A 103 -0.97 -10.74 -4.45
C PRO A 103 0.03 -9.58 -4.39
N ILE A 104 -0.17 -8.60 -3.51
CA ILE A 104 0.76 -7.49 -3.25
C ILE A 104 1.67 -7.84 -2.08
N LEU A 105 1.08 -8.26 -0.95
CA LEU A 105 1.81 -8.47 0.31
C LEU A 105 2.87 -9.57 0.19
N GLU A 106 2.58 -10.65 -0.53
CA GLU A 106 3.52 -11.75 -0.74
C GLU A 106 4.79 -11.31 -1.50
N LYS A 107 4.64 -10.38 -2.45
CA LYS A 107 5.76 -9.83 -3.23
C LYS A 107 6.65 -8.92 -2.37
N LEU A 108 6.06 -8.24 -1.38
CA LEU A 108 6.75 -7.26 -0.53
C LEU A 108 7.23 -7.82 0.83
N LYS A 109 6.93 -9.08 1.14
CA LYS A 109 7.17 -9.69 2.47
C LYS A 109 8.63 -9.65 2.95
N SER A 110 9.57 -9.55 2.02
CA SER A 110 11.01 -9.45 2.29
C SER A 110 11.68 -8.30 1.53
N ASP A 111 10.95 -7.20 1.28
CA ASP A 111 11.49 -6.05 0.55
C ASP A 111 12.80 -5.53 1.17
N SER A 112 13.76 -5.13 0.33
CA SER A 112 15.05 -4.58 0.79
C SER A 112 14.91 -3.17 1.35
N ALA A 113 13.92 -2.41 0.90
CA ALA A 113 13.73 -1.01 1.28
C ALA A 113 12.98 -0.88 2.60
N LYS A 114 13.58 -0.17 3.56
CA LYS A 114 12.96 0.07 4.86
C LYS A 114 11.60 0.75 4.75
N TYR A 115 11.49 1.69 3.82
CA TYR A 115 10.27 2.45 3.56
C TYR A 115 9.09 1.55 3.13
N VAL A 116 9.37 0.53 2.31
CA VAL A 116 8.37 -0.48 1.91
C VAL A 116 8.01 -1.38 3.08
N GLN A 117 9.01 -1.88 3.82
CA GLN A 117 8.79 -2.71 5.01
C GLN A 117 7.88 -2.02 6.04
N ASP A 118 8.07 -0.71 6.24
CA ASP A 118 7.25 0.08 7.14
C ASP A 118 5.78 0.14 6.70
N SER A 119 5.54 0.31 5.40
CA SER A 119 4.19 0.31 4.82
C SER A 119 3.51 -1.05 4.96
N VAL A 120 4.19 -2.15 4.62
CA VAL A 120 3.66 -3.52 4.76
C VAL A 120 3.35 -3.85 6.22
N GLY A 121 4.28 -3.54 7.14
CA GLY A 121 4.06 -3.76 8.57
C GLY A 121 2.90 -2.93 9.13
N ASN A 122 2.68 -1.71 8.62
CA ASN A 122 1.53 -0.89 8.98
C ASN A 122 0.22 -1.44 8.39
N TRP A 123 0.25 -1.88 7.14
CA TRP A 123 -0.90 -2.53 6.48
C TRP A 123 -1.39 -3.73 7.30
N LEU A 124 -0.47 -4.61 7.70
CA LEU A 124 -0.80 -5.78 8.50
C LEU A 124 -1.28 -5.42 9.90
N ASN A 125 -0.66 -4.42 10.56
CA ASN A 125 -1.13 -3.94 11.86
C ASN A 125 -2.53 -3.26 11.77
N ASP A 126 -2.91 -2.75 10.60
CA ASP A 126 -4.27 -2.24 10.40
C ASP A 126 -5.28 -3.37 10.19
N ALA A 127 -4.91 -4.39 9.42
CA ALA A 127 -5.69 -5.61 9.26
C ALA A 127 -5.90 -6.35 10.59
N SER A 128 -4.89 -6.36 11.46
CA SER A 128 -4.94 -7.08 12.75
C SER A 128 -6.01 -6.55 13.71
N LYS A 129 -6.50 -5.33 13.50
CA LYS A 129 -7.57 -4.72 14.30
C LYS A 129 -8.96 -5.28 13.98
N SER A 130 -9.14 -5.96 12.85
CA SER A 130 -10.39 -6.66 12.49
C SER A 130 -10.21 -8.16 12.26
N ARG A 131 -9.06 -8.57 11.70
CA ARG A 131 -8.72 -9.95 11.37
C ARG A 131 -7.37 -10.35 12.00
N PRO A 132 -7.27 -10.39 13.34
CA PRO A 132 -6.03 -10.76 14.03
C PRO A 132 -5.60 -12.20 13.72
N ASP A 133 -6.56 -13.10 13.51
CA ASP A 133 -6.38 -14.50 13.08
C ASP A 133 -5.53 -14.57 11.80
N PHE A 134 -5.98 -13.88 10.75
CA PHE A 134 -5.30 -13.83 9.46
C PHE A 134 -3.86 -13.32 9.59
N VAL A 135 -3.65 -12.22 10.33
CA VAL A 135 -2.32 -11.61 10.46
C VAL A 135 -1.36 -12.52 11.23
N GLN A 136 -1.82 -13.19 12.28
CA GLN A 136 -1.00 -14.14 13.04
C GLN A 136 -0.60 -15.35 12.17
N GLU A 137 -1.55 -15.93 11.45
CA GLU A 137 -1.29 -17.07 10.56
C GLU A 137 -0.33 -16.70 9.43
N LEU A 138 -0.54 -15.54 8.79
CA LEU A 138 0.33 -15.03 7.75
C LEU A 138 1.76 -14.79 8.27
N CYS A 139 1.90 -14.15 9.42
CA CYS A 139 3.22 -13.90 10.03
C CYS A 139 3.94 -15.20 10.38
N LYS A 140 3.25 -16.19 10.97
CA LYS A 140 3.82 -17.52 11.27
C LYS A 140 4.28 -18.24 9.99
N ARG A 141 3.53 -18.10 8.90
CA ARG A 141 3.90 -18.67 7.60
C ARG A 141 5.14 -17.97 7.02
N TRP A 142 5.16 -16.64 7.01
CA TRP A 142 6.29 -15.86 6.52
C TRP A 142 7.57 -16.08 7.31
N GLU A 143 7.49 -16.27 8.63
CA GLU A 143 8.65 -16.60 9.47
C GLU A 143 9.34 -17.89 9.02
N LYS A 144 8.56 -18.88 8.54
CA LYS A 144 9.08 -20.16 8.02
C LYS A 144 9.55 -20.06 6.57
N GLU A 145 8.78 -19.42 5.71
CA GLU A 145 9.05 -19.35 4.27
C GLU A 145 10.11 -18.32 3.89
N SER A 146 10.29 -17.27 4.69
CA SER A 146 11.19 -16.15 4.39
C SER A 146 11.88 -15.65 5.67
N PRO A 147 12.81 -16.42 6.25
CA PRO A 147 13.50 -16.08 7.51
C PRO A 147 14.58 -15.00 7.31
N THR A 148 14.25 -13.88 6.66
CA THR A 148 15.16 -12.75 6.45
C THR A 148 14.99 -11.69 7.54
N LYS A 149 16.00 -10.82 7.70
CA LYS A 149 15.91 -9.67 8.61
C LYS A 149 14.77 -8.72 8.22
N SER A 150 14.50 -8.56 6.93
CA SER A 150 13.42 -7.72 6.40
C SER A 150 12.06 -8.27 6.81
N THR A 151 11.82 -9.57 6.58
CA THR A 151 10.57 -10.24 6.96
C THR A 151 10.36 -10.19 8.48
N GLY A 152 11.40 -10.49 9.27
CA GLY A 152 11.33 -10.40 10.72
C GLY A 152 10.98 -9.01 11.23
N TYR A 153 11.49 -7.95 10.59
CA TYR A 153 11.10 -6.57 10.91
C TYR A 153 9.62 -6.29 10.60
N ILE A 154 9.14 -6.72 9.42
CA ILE A 154 7.73 -6.57 9.03
C ILE A 154 6.82 -7.29 10.04
N ILE A 155 7.13 -8.54 10.39
CA ILE A 155 6.36 -9.35 11.36
C ILE A 155 6.29 -8.64 12.73
N LYS A 156 7.43 -8.20 13.26
CA LYS A 156 7.47 -7.46 14.53
C LYS A 156 6.58 -6.23 14.49
N LYS A 157 6.59 -5.51 13.37
CA LYS A 157 5.79 -4.30 13.17
C LYS A 157 4.30 -4.62 12.99
N ALA A 158 3.96 -5.71 12.32
CA ALA A 158 2.60 -6.19 12.09
C ALA A 158 1.90 -6.61 13.40
N LEU A 159 2.62 -7.30 14.29
CA LEU A 159 2.07 -7.89 15.51
C LEU A 159 2.08 -6.95 16.73
N ARG A 160 2.60 -5.72 16.60
CA ARG A 160 2.81 -4.79 17.72
C ARG A 160 1.55 -4.43 18.51
N THR A 161 0.36 -4.50 17.89
CA THR A 161 -0.91 -4.26 18.58
C THR A 161 -1.50 -5.53 19.19
N ILE A 162 -1.19 -6.70 18.63
CA ILE A 162 -1.64 -8.00 19.17
C ILE A 162 -0.82 -8.40 20.40
N LEU A 163 0.49 -8.16 20.38
CA LEU A 163 1.43 -8.55 21.45
C LEU A 163 1.54 -7.51 22.58
N LYS A 164 0.59 -6.58 22.64
CA LYS A 164 0.54 -5.54 23.66
C LYS A 164 -0.30 -5.96 24.87
#